data_AF-A0A1C3KJE8-F1
#
_entry.id   AF-A0A1C3KJE8-F1
#
_cell.length_a   1.000
_cell.length_b   1.000
_cell.length_c   1.000
_cell.angle_alpha   90.00
_cell.angle_beta   90.00
_cell.angle_gamma   90.00
#
_symmetry.space_group_name_H-M   'P 1'
#
loop_
_entity.id
_entity.type
_entity.pdbx_description
1 polymer ?
#
loop_
_entity_poly.entity_id
_entity_poly.type
_entity_poly.pdbx_seq_one_letter_code
_entity_poly.pdbx_strand_id
1 'polypeptide(L)'
;IQDAEENEILWNFWMGNYRNILESWKSEEWFQNLKNEWKKERQKNHNKIEENTLKESGMISIECEKDIWKKWISKQATLIENFKQKDWFKSLIEEQDKEEDNYEINEYINVLNTNMNEVEKEKKYHEFFRKKNIINKLMVQMHMMVLEECKKEKIIENKELCIDNYIQNIHKKNNYDEKSNIL
;
A
#
# COMPACT_ATOMS: atom_id res chain seq x y z
N ILE A 1 9.58 3.64 -19.87
CA ILE A 1 10.84 3.81 -19.11
C ILE A 1 10.77 5.13 -18.35
N GLN A 2 10.50 6.24 -19.04
CA GLN A 2 10.28 7.56 -18.44
C GLN A 2 9.20 7.61 -17.33
N ASP A 3 7.99 7.06 -17.57
CA ASP A 3 6.93 7.02 -16.53
C ASP A 3 7.30 6.23 -15.27
N ALA A 4 8.18 5.21 -15.38
CA ALA A 4 8.58 4.41 -14.23
C ALA A 4 9.62 5.14 -13.37
N GLU A 5 10.52 5.88 -14.01
CA GLU A 5 11.54 6.71 -13.36
C GLU A 5 10.92 7.92 -12.65
N GLU A 6 9.93 8.57 -13.26
CA GLU A 6 9.19 9.67 -12.64
C GLU A 6 8.39 9.20 -11.40
N ASN A 7 7.76 8.03 -11.49
CA ASN A 7 7.05 7.43 -10.36
C ASN A 7 7.99 7.04 -9.20
N GLU A 8 9.21 6.57 -9.50
CA GLU A 8 10.22 6.25 -8.50
C GLU A 8 10.72 7.51 -7.77
N ILE A 9 10.96 8.61 -8.50
CA ILE A 9 11.37 9.89 -7.92
C ILE A 9 10.31 10.44 -6.97
N LEU A 10 9.03 10.44 -7.41
CA LEU A 10 7.92 10.88 -6.59
C LEU A 10 7.76 10.03 -5.32
N TRP A 11 7.91 8.71 -5.45
CA TRP A 11 7.83 7.80 -4.30
C TRP A 11 8.97 8.02 -3.30
N ASN A 12 10.19 8.20 -3.80
CA ASN A 12 11.37 8.49 -2.97
C ASN A 12 11.28 9.85 -2.27
N PHE A 13 10.79 10.89 -2.96
CA PHE A 13 10.52 12.19 -2.37
C PHE A 13 9.51 12.07 -1.23
N TRP A 14 8.42 11.33 -1.46
CA TRP A 14 7.39 11.13 -0.45
C TRP A 14 7.90 10.35 0.75
N MET A 15 8.64 9.25 0.52
CA MET A 15 9.28 8.47 1.57
C MET A 15 10.31 9.27 2.35
N GLY A 16 10.98 10.24 1.73
CA GLY A 16 11.92 11.14 2.39
C GLY A 16 11.23 12.17 3.29
N ASN A 17 10.25 12.89 2.75
CA ASN A 17 9.62 14.03 3.43
C ASN A 17 8.56 13.61 4.45
N TYR A 18 7.80 12.55 4.16
CA TYR A 18 6.68 12.13 5.00
C TYR A 18 7.04 10.97 5.94
N ARG A 19 8.30 10.49 5.93
CA ARG A 19 8.76 9.32 6.71
C ARG A 19 8.22 9.27 8.13
N ASN A 20 8.30 10.38 8.86
CA ASN A 20 7.89 10.46 10.26
C ASN A 20 6.37 10.28 10.42
N ILE A 21 5.59 10.86 9.53
CA ILE A 21 4.13 10.72 9.49
C ILE A 21 3.77 9.27 9.13
N LEU A 22 4.45 8.71 8.12
CA LEU A 22 4.24 7.33 7.68
C LEU A 22 4.54 6.33 8.79
N GLU A 23 5.61 6.56 9.57
CA GLU A 23 5.95 5.71 10.70
C GLU A 23 4.90 5.83 11.81
N SER A 24 4.40 7.04 12.10
CA SER A 24 3.33 7.21 13.10
C SER A 24 2.03 6.51 12.70
N TRP A 25 1.70 6.44 11.40
CA TRP A 25 0.50 5.74 10.94
C TRP A 25 0.54 4.26 11.28
N LYS A 26 1.72 3.65 11.39
CA LYS A 26 1.82 2.24 11.74
C LYS A 26 1.28 1.96 13.14
N SER A 27 1.26 2.92 14.07
CA SER A 27 0.60 2.73 15.36
C SER A 27 -0.90 3.03 15.35
N GLU A 28 -1.42 3.62 14.28
CA GLU A 28 -2.82 4.04 14.21
C GLU A 28 -3.78 2.85 14.02
N GLU A 29 -4.91 2.90 14.72
CA GLU A 29 -5.92 1.84 14.69
C GLU A 29 -6.45 1.59 13.28
N TRP A 30 -6.73 2.66 12.52
CA TRP A 30 -7.23 2.54 11.15
C TRP A 30 -6.24 1.82 10.23
N PHE A 31 -4.94 2.03 10.41
CA PHE A 31 -3.89 1.41 9.60
C PHE A 31 -3.75 -0.07 9.97
N GLN A 32 -3.75 -0.39 11.26
CA GLN A 32 -3.72 -1.78 11.73
C GLN A 32 -4.95 -2.56 11.27
N ASN A 33 -6.13 -1.93 11.29
CA ASN A 33 -7.37 -2.52 10.77
C ASN A 33 -7.25 -2.78 9.26
N LEU A 34 -6.76 -1.82 8.48
CA LEU A 34 -6.56 -1.98 7.03
C LEU A 34 -5.56 -3.10 6.71
N LYS A 35 -4.46 -3.18 7.47
CA LYS A 35 -3.46 -4.25 7.36
C LYS A 35 -4.05 -5.63 7.67
N ASN A 36 -4.83 -5.74 8.73
CA ASN A 36 -5.49 -6.98 9.11
C ASN A 36 -6.53 -7.42 8.08
N GLU A 37 -7.31 -6.49 7.52
CA GLU A 37 -8.25 -6.77 6.43
C GLU A 37 -7.53 -7.28 5.18
N TRP A 38 -6.40 -6.67 4.80
CA TRP A 38 -5.57 -7.16 3.70
C TRP A 38 -5.05 -8.59 3.96
N LYS A 39 -4.52 -8.87 5.16
CA LYS A 39 -4.06 -10.22 5.54
C LYS A 39 -5.19 -11.26 5.43
N LYS A 40 -6.38 -10.94 5.91
CA LYS A 40 -7.57 -11.82 5.80
C LYS A 40 -7.95 -12.07 4.35
N GLU A 41 -8.03 -11.03 3.52
CA GLU A 41 -8.39 -11.18 2.11
C GLU A 41 -7.34 -11.99 1.34
N ARG A 42 -6.05 -11.77 1.61
CA ARG A 42 -4.97 -12.58 1.03
C ARG A 42 -5.10 -14.05 1.42
N GLN A 43 -5.31 -14.36 2.70
CA GLN A 43 -5.45 -15.75 3.18
C GLN A 43 -6.67 -16.44 2.58
N LYS A 44 -7.83 -15.77 2.49
CA LYS A 44 -9.02 -16.33 1.84
C LYS A 44 -8.77 -16.71 0.38
N ASN A 45 -8.03 -15.90 -0.35
CA ASN A 45 -7.69 -16.18 -1.73
C ASN A 45 -6.63 -17.28 -1.85
N HIS A 46 -5.67 -17.35 -0.92
CA HIS A 46 -4.70 -18.45 -0.83
C HIS A 46 -5.39 -19.80 -0.64
N ASN A 47 -6.27 -19.93 0.35
CA ASN A 47 -7.03 -21.17 0.60
C ASN A 47 -7.84 -21.60 -0.64
N LYS A 48 -8.52 -20.66 -1.31
CA LYS A 48 -9.28 -20.94 -2.54
C LYS A 48 -8.40 -21.43 -3.69
N ILE A 49 -7.17 -20.91 -3.80
CA ILE A 49 -6.24 -21.36 -4.83
C ILE A 49 -5.76 -22.77 -4.50
N GLU A 50 -5.37 -23.03 -3.25
CA GLU A 50 -4.93 -24.36 -2.79
C GLU A 50 -6.02 -25.44 -2.93
N GLU A 51 -7.29 -25.11 -2.70
CA GLU A 51 -8.41 -26.04 -2.92
C GLU A 51 -8.62 -26.38 -4.41
N ASN A 52 -8.32 -25.44 -5.32
CA ASN A 52 -8.57 -25.61 -6.76
C ASN A 52 -7.38 -26.19 -7.52
N THR A 53 -6.14 -26.01 -7.04
CA THR A 53 -4.94 -26.60 -7.63
C THR A 53 -4.52 -27.81 -6.81
N LEU A 54 -4.54 -29.01 -7.40
CA LEU A 54 -3.97 -30.22 -6.79
C LEU A 54 -2.50 -29.99 -6.41
N LYS A 55 -2.24 -29.53 -5.18
CA LYS A 55 -1.01 -29.59 -4.36
C LYS A 55 0.36 -29.18 -4.94
N GLU A 56 0.51 -28.73 -6.19
CA GLU A 56 1.85 -28.66 -6.80
C GLU A 56 2.62 -27.34 -6.66
N SER A 57 2.10 -26.31 -5.98
CA SER A 57 2.95 -25.23 -5.44
C SER A 57 2.14 -24.37 -4.47
N GLY A 58 2.39 -24.48 -3.17
CA GLY A 58 1.74 -23.66 -2.12
C GLY A 58 2.06 -22.16 -2.16
N MET A 59 2.68 -21.67 -3.25
CA MET A 59 3.17 -20.31 -3.39
C MET A 59 2.34 -19.54 -4.43
N ILE A 60 1.58 -18.53 -3.97
CA ILE A 60 0.89 -17.59 -4.86
C ILE A 60 1.93 -16.84 -5.70
N SER A 61 1.77 -16.88 -7.03
CA SER A 61 2.55 -16.06 -7.94
C SER A 61 2.32 -14.57 -7.69
N ILE A 62 3.36 -13.75 -7.90
CA ILE A 62 3.28 -12.29 -7.78
C ILE A 62 2.13 -11.72 -8.62
N GLU A 63 1.88 -12.29 -9.81
CA GLU A 63 0.81 -11.80 -10.69
C GLU A 63 -0.58 -12.04 -10.09
N CYS A 64 -0.81 -13.21 -9.48
CA CYS A 64 -2.04 -13.49 -8.75
C CYS A 64 -2.20 -12.58 -7.53
N GLU A 65 -1.10 -12.29 -6.81
CA GLU A 65 -1.13 -11.39 -5.66
C GLU A 65 -1.49 -9.95 -6.07
N LYS A 66 -0.99 -9.46 -7.21
CA LYS A 66 -1.39 -8.18 -7.79
C LYS A 66 -2.88 -8.13 -8.10
N ASP A 67 -3.44 -9.19 -8.68
CA ASP A 67 -4.86 -9.21 -9.03
C ASP A 67 -5.76 -9.25 -7.79
N ILE A 68 -5.35 -9.99 -6.75
CA ILE A 68 -6.04 -9.98 -5.46
C ILE A 68 -5.98 -8.57 -4.84
N TRP A 69 -4.82 -7.91 -4.90
CA TRP A 69 -4.63 -6.56 -4.39
C TRP A 69 -5.50 -5.53 -5.12
N LYS A 70 -5.54 -5.56 -6.46
CA LYS A 70 -6.42 -4.71 -7.27
C LYS A 70 -7.89 -4.90 -6.89
N LYS A 71 -8.35 -6.16 -6.81
CA LYS A 71 -9.73 -6.49 -6.40
C LYS A 71 -10.04 -6.00 -4.99
N TRP A 72 -9.09 -6.10 -4.08
CA TRP A 72 -9.26 -5.63 -2.72
C TRP A 72 -9.37 -4.11 -2.64
N ILE A 73 -8.48 -3.36 -3.32
CA ILE A 73 -8.53 -1.89 -3.42
C ILE A 73 -9.87 -1.42 -3.96
N SER A 74 -10.40 -2.06 -5.01
CA SER A 74 -11.70 -1.69 -5.59
C SER A 74 -12.86 -1.80 -4.58
N LYS A 75 -12.74 -2.60 -3.51
CA LYS A 75 -13.74 -2.71 -2.44
C LYS A 75 -13.60 -1.62 -1.37
N GLN A 76 -12.51 -0.84 -1.37
CA GLN A 76 -12.20 0.14 -0.34
C GLN A 76 -12.92 1.49 -0.55
N ALA A 77 -13.80 1.60 -1.55
CA ALA A 77 -14.56 2.82 -1.83
C ALA A 77 -15.29 3.38 -0.58
N THR A 78 -15.87 2.52 0.26
CA THR A 78 -16.54 2.94 1.50
C THR A 78 -15.54 3.48 2.55
N LEU A 79 -14.33 2.91 2.60
CA LEU A 79 -13.27 3.41 3.49
C LEU A 79 -12.76 4.79 3.06
N ILE A 80 -12.72 5.06 1.75
CA ILE A 80 -12.41 6.39 1.21
C ILE A 80 -13.41 7.43 1.72
N GLU A 81 -14.70 7.14 1.63
CA GLU A 81 -15.74 8.07 2.09
C GLU A 81 -15.64 8.33 3.60
N ASN A 82 -15.25 7.33 4.39
CA ASN A 82 -14.99 7.51 5.81
C ASN A 82 -13.74 8.36 6.08
N PHE A 83 -12.65 8.16 5.33
CA PHE A 83 -11.43 8.96 5.48
C PHE A 83 -11.65 10.42 5.09
N LYS A 84 -12.40 10.71 4.03
CA LYS A 84 -12.77 12.09 3.63
C LYS A 84 -13.42 12.91 4.75
N GLN A 85 -14.07 12.25 5.72
CA GLN A 85 -14.70 12.93 6.86
C GLN A 85 -13.70 13.25 7.99
N LYS A 86 -12.54 12.60 8.04
CA LYS A 86 -11.53 12.75 9.10
C LYS A 86 -10.64 13.97 8.86
N ASP A 87 -10.38 14.74 9.90
CA ASP A 87 -9.63 16.00 9.79
C ASP A 87 -8.16 15.79 9.44
N TRP A 88 -7.54 14.70 9.90
CA TRP A 88 -6.18 14.33 9.49
C TRP A 88 -6.11 14.08 7.97
N PHE A 89 -7.14 13.48 7.37
CA PHE A 89 -7.15 13.19 5.92
C PHE A 89 -7.41 14.46 5.10
N LYS A 90 -8.27 15.36 5.58
CA LYS A 90 -8.43 16.69 4.98
C LYS A 90 -7.12 17.47 4.99
N SER A 91 -6.40 17.44 6.12
CA SER A 91 -5.11 18.11 6.25
C SER A 91 -4.06 17.58 5.25
N LEU A 92 -4.04 16.26 5.03
CA LEU A 92 -3.16 15.65 4.01
C LEU A 92 -3.51 16.05 2.58
N ILE A 93 -4.81 16.16 2.26
CA ILE A 93 -5.24 16.66 0.95
C ILE A 93 -4.75 18.09 0.76
N GLU A 94 -4.93 18.95 1.75
CA GLU A 94 -4.48 20.35 1.69
C GLU A 94 -2.96 20.49 1.57
N GLU A 95 -2.18 19.58 2.17
CA GLU A 95 -0.72 19.57 2.08
C GLU A 95 -0.26 19.17 0.67
N GLN A 96 -0.83 18.11 0.08
CA GLN A 96 -0.54 17.75 -1.31
C GLN A 96 -1.02 18.79 -2.33
N ASP A 97 -2.15 19.45 -2.06
CA ASP A 97 -2.70 20.49 -2.94
C ASP A 97 -1.75 21.69 -3.08
N LYS A 98 -1.04 22.04 -1.99
CA LYS A 98 -0.01 23.09 -1.98
C LYS A 98 1.26 22.69 -2.72
N GLU A 99 1.61 21.41 -2.75
CA GLU A 99 2.77 20.90 -3.50
C GLU A 99 2.48 20.87 -5.02
N GLU A 100 1.24 20.54 -5.43
CA GLU A 100 0.83 20.58 -6.84
C GLU A 100 0.68 22.01 -7.39
N ASP A 101 0.36 23.01 -6.55
CA ASP A 101 0.33 24.43 -6.97
C ASP A 101 1.70 24.96 -7.49
N ASN A 102 2.81 24.26 -7.20
CA ASN A 102 4.14 24.59 -7.73
C ASN A 102 4.41 24.02 -9.14
N TYR A 103 3.58 23.11 -9.64
CA TYR A 103 3.69 22.52 -10.97
C TYR A 103 2.45 22.92 -11.80
N GLU A 104 2.63 23.96 -12.61
CA GLU A 104 1.73 24.40 -13.69
C GLU A 104 0.42 25.10 -13.28
N ILE A 105 0.50 26.41 -13.05
CA ILE A 105 -0.63 27.35 -13.28
C ILE A 105 -0.34 28.32 -14.44
N ASN A 106 0.73 28.11 -15.22
CA ASN A 106 1.18 29.10 -16.21
C ASN A 106 0.80 28.87 -17.67
N GLU A 107 0.10 27.78 -18.05
CA GLU A 107 -0.19 27.53 -19.47
C GLU A 107 -1.66 27.73 -19.90
N TYR A 108 -2.64 27.74 -18.98
CA TYR A 108 -4.06 27.84 -19.38
C TYR A 108 -4.75 29.19 -19.09
N ILE A 109 -4.12 30.08 -18.31
CA ILE A 109 -4.74 31.37 -17.92
C ILE A 109 -4.77 32.38 -19.09
N ASN A 110 -3.92 32.24 -20.10
CA ASN A 110 -3.82 33.21 -21.19
C ASN A 110 -4.90 33.11 -22.28
N VAL A 111 -5.83 32.15 -22.22
CA VAL A 111 -6.78 31.91 -23.33
C VAL A 111 -8.21 32.42 -23.07
N LEU A 112 -8.63 32.70 -21.83
CA LEU A 112 -10.05 32.95 -21.53
C LEU A 112 -10.38 34.39 -21.15
N ASN A 113 -10.27 35.27 -22.15
CA ASN A 113 -11.05 36.52 -22.19
C ASN A 113 -12.37 36.28 -22.95
N THR A 114 -13.40 35.73 -22.28
CA THR A 114 -14.84 36.11 -22.45
C THR A 114 -15.76 35.24 -21.57
N ASN A 115 -16.77 35.89 -20.95
CA ASN A 115 -17.91 35.37 -20.17
C ASN A 115 -17.68 34.73 -18.78
N MET A 116 -18.01 35.50 -17.74
CA MET A 116 -17.82 35.17 -16.31
C MET A 116 -18.57 33.92 -15.81
N ASN A 117 -19.66 33.48 -16.47
CA ASN A 117 -20.49 32.37 -15.97
C ASN A 117 -20.00 30.97 -16.41
N GLU A 118 -19.24 30.87 -17.50
CA GLU A 118 -18.64 29.61 -17.97
C GLU A 118 -17.28 29.37 -17.31
N VAL A 119 -16.48 30.43 -17.16
CA VAL A 119 -15.18 30.40 -16.48
C VAL A 119 -15.29 29.94 -15.02
N GLU A 120 -16.32 30.35 -14.29
CA GLU A 120 -16.51 29.93 -12.89
C GLU A 120 -16.88 28.45 -12.77
N LYS A 121 -17.66 27.92 -13.72
CA LYS A 121 -17.96 26.48 -13.80
C LYS A 121 -16.71 25.68 -14.13
N GLU A 122 -15.93 26.11 -15.13
CA GLU A 122 -14.68 25.46 -15.53
C GLU A 122 -13.67 25.41 -14.39
N LYS A 123 -13.48 26.51 -13.67
CA LYS A 123 -12.62 26.56 -12.46
C LYS A 123 -13.07 25.54 -11.41
N LYS A 124 -14.38 25.47 -11.15
CA LYS A 124 -14.94 24.51 -10.19
C LYS A 124 -14.76 23.06 -10.64
N TYR A 125 -14.93 22.77 -11.93
CA TYR A 125 -14.65 21.45 -12.50
C TYR A 125 -13.17 21.08 -12.37
N HIS A 126 -12.27 22.01 -12.68
CA HIS A 126 -10.84 21.81 -12.55
C HIS A 126 -10.44 21.48 -11.11
N GLU A 127 -10.88 22.29 -10.14
CA GLU A 127 -10.62 22.06 -8.72
C GLU A 127 -11.15 20.68 -8.24
N PHE A 128 -12.33 20.28 -8.73
CA PHE A 128 -12.89 18.96 -8.44
C PHE A 128 -12.01 17.82 -8.95
N PHE A 129 -11.53 17.89 -10.19
CA PHE A 129 -10.65 16.86 -10.75
C PHE A 129 -9.29 16.83 -10.05
N ARG A 130 -8.73 17.99 -9.69
CA ARG A 130 -7.48 18.08 -8.94
C ARG A 130 -7.59 17.39 -7.57
N LYS A 131 -8.59 17.78 -6.77
CA LYS A 131 -8.85 17.14 -5.47
C LYS A 131 -9.10 15.64 -5.59
N LYS A 132 -9.83 15.21 -6.63
CA LYS A 132 -10.06 13.78 -6.90
C LYS A 132 -8.75 13.04 -7.20
N ASN A 133 -7.84 13.65 -7.97
CA ASN A 133 -6.53 13.06 -8.28
C ASN A 133 -5.66 12.93 -7.04
N ILE A 134 -5.58 13.97 -6.20
CA ILE A 134 -4.85 13.93 -4.93
C ILE A 134 -5.36 12.81 -4.04
N ILE A 135 -6.68 12.69 -3.87
CA ILE A 135 -7.30 11.63 -3.07
C ILE A 135 -6.92 10.24 -3.62
N ASN A 136 -6.98 10.05 -4.95
CA ASN A 136 -6.59 8.78 -5.56
C ASN A 136 -5.10 8.46 -5.32
N LYS A 137 -4.21 9.45 -5.42
CA LYS A 137 -2.77 9.30 -5.13
C LYS A 137 -2.54 8.88 -3.67
N LEU A 138 -3.12 9.63 -2.72
CA LEU A 138 -3.04 9.32 -1.28
C LEU A 138 -3.55 7.91 -0.99
N MET A 139 -4.65 7.52 -1.62
CA MET A 139 -5.21 6.18 -1.47
C MET A 139 -4.26 5.08 -1.94
N VAL A 140 -3.67 5.22 -3.12
CA VAL A 140 -2.67 4.27 -3.62
C VAL A 140 -1.48 4.20 -2.67
N GLN A 141 -0.99 5.35 -2.17
CA GLN A 141 0.13 5.41 -1.24
C GLN A 141 -0.17 4.68 0.08
N MET A 142 -1.32 4.95 0.71
CA MET A 142 -1.73 4.28 1.94
C MET A 142 -1.82 2.75 1.76
N HIS A 143 -2.38 2.29 0.64
CA HIS A 143 -2.51 0.86 0.37
C HIS A 143 -1.18 0.20 0.03
N MET A 144 -0.27 0.94 -0.62
CA MET A 144 1.09 0.48 -0.89
C MET A 144 1.90 0.32 0.39
N MET A 145 1.77 1.23 1.35
CA MET A 145 2.40 1.10 2.67
C MET A 145 1.90 -0.13 3.43
N VAL A 146 0.59 -0.39 3.42
CA VAL A 146 0.03 -1.61 4.02
C VAL A 146 0.63 -2.86 3.38
N LEU A 147 0.77 -2.87 2.06
CA LEU A 147 1.37 -3.99 1.33
C LEU A 147 2.84 -4.17 1.70
N GLU A 148 3.61 -3.08 1.80
CA GLU A 148 5.02 -3.10 2.18
C GLU A 148 5.22 -3.66 3.60
N GLU A 149 4.47 -3.16 4.58
CA GLU A 149 4.56 -3.64 5.97
C GLU A 149 4.18 -5.11 6.09
N CYS A 150 3.13 -5.57 5.40
CA CYS A 150 2.80 -7.00 5.34
C CYS A 150 3.91 -7.85 4.70
N LYS A 151 4.64 -7.33 3.71
CA LYS A 151 5.78 -8.04 3.12
C LYS A 151 6.97 -8.11 4.09
N LYS A 152 7.26 -7.03 4.80
CA LYS A 152 8.32 -6.99 5.82
C LYS A 152 8.03 -8.00 6.93
N GLU A 153 6.82 -8.00 7.46
CA GLU A 153 6.38 -8.97 8.48
C GLU A 153 6.55 -10.41 7.98
N LYS A 154 6.08 -10.72 6.77
CA LYS A 154 6.25 -12.06 6.18
C LYS A 154 7.72 -12.48 6.01
N ILE A 155 8.60 -11.54 5.65
CA ILE A 155 10.04 -11.82 5.55
C ILE A 155 10.63 -12.14 6.92
N ILE A 156 10.23 -11.41 7.97
CA ILE A 156 10.67 -11.65 9.34
C ILE A 156 10.17 -13.02 9.82
N GLU A 157 8.87 -13.30 9.69
CA GLU A 157 8.25 -14.58 10.04
C GLU A 157 8.96 -15.76 9.34
N ASN A 158 9.27 -15.63 8.05
CA ASN A 158 10.00 -16.67 7.31
C ASN A 158 11.43 -16.89 7.82
N LYS A 159 12.13 -15.82 8.24
CA LYS A 159 13.48 -15.92 8.81
C LYS A 159 13.43 -16.60 10.17
N GLU A 160 12.48 -16.25 11.02
CA GLU A 160 12.26 -16.88 12.32
C GLU A 160 11.99 -18.38 12.17
N LEU A 161 11.07 -18.76 11.28
CA LEU A 161 10.78 -20.17 10.97
C LEU A 161 12.00 -20.94 10.47
N CYS A 162 12.86 -20.31 9.66
CA CYS A 162 14.09 -20.93 9.19
C CYS A 162 15.07 -21.21 10.35
N ILE A 163 15.24 -20.24 11.25
CA ILE A 163 16.09 -20.37 12.45
C ILE A 163 15.54 -21.45 13.38
N ASP A 164 14.24 -21.46 13.64
CA ASP A 164 13.59 -22.46 14.49
C ASP A 164 13.80 -23.88 13.94
N ASN A 165 13.60 -24.07 12.63
CA ASN A 165 13.86 -25.34 11.96
C ASN A 165 15.33 -25.77 12.08
N TYR A 166 16.26 -24.82 11.95
CA TYR A 166 17.69 -25.10 12.11
C TYR A 166 18.04 -25.53 13.53
N ILE A 167 17.55 -24.82 14.54
CA ILE A 167 17.73 -25.15 15.97
C ILE A 167 17.16 -26.55 16.27
N GLN A 168 15.95 -26.85 15.80
CA GLN A 168 15.34 -28.17 15.96
C GLN A 168 16.18 -29.29 15.32
N ASN A 169 16.78 -29.03 14.15
CA ASN A 169 17.64 -30.00 13.47
C ASN A 169 18.94 -30.26 14.25
N ILE A 170 19.55 -29.23 14.85
CA ILE A 170 20.70 -29.40 15.75
C ILE A 170 20.32 -30.27 16.95
N HIS A 171 19.21 -29.97 17.62
CA HIS A 171 18.76 -30.77 18.77
C HIS A 171 18.50 -32.22 18.40
N LYS A 172 17.86 -32.47 17.26
CA LYS A 172 17.67 -33.83 16.75
C LYS A 172 19.01 -34.54 16.55
N LYS A 173 19.97 -33.89 15.88
CA LYS A 173 21.31 -34.46 15.63
C LYS A 173 22.04 -34.80 16.94
N ASN A 174 22.08 -33.88 17.89
CA ASN A 174 22.74 -34.11 19.18
C ASN A 174 22.12 -35.29 19.96
N ASN A 175 20.79 -35.43 19.90
CA ASN A 175 20.10 -36.57 20.52
C ASN A 175 20.43 -37.93 19.84
N TYR A 176 20.71 -37.94 18.54
CA TYR A 176 21.19 -39.14 17.84
C TYR A 176 22.63 -39.47 18.24
N ASP A 177 23.50 -38.46 18.30
CA ASP A 177 24.91 -38.62 18.66
C ASP A 177 25.07 -39.10 20.12
N GLU A 178 24.29 -38.57 21.08
CA GLU A 178 24.27 -39.08 22.47
C GLU A 178 23.81 -40.53 22.56
N LYS A 179 22.74 -40.93 21.84
CA LYS A 179 22.29 -42.32 21.83
C LYS A 179 23.31 -43.28 21.22
N SER A 180 24.09 -42.83 20.25
CA SER A 180 25.15 -43.63 19.62
C SER A 180 26.36 -43.83 20.54
N ASN A 181 26.62 -42.90 21.47
CA ASN A 181 27.74 -42.98 22.41
C ASN A 181 27.43 -43.77 23.70
N ILE A 182 26.17 -44.16 23.91
CA ILE A 182 25.71 -44.95 25.07
C ILE A 182 25.67 -46.47 24.76
N LEU A 183 25.87 -46.87 23.50
CA LEU A 183 25.86 -48.26 23.03
C LEU A 183 27.27 -48.82 22.84
#